data_AF-F0Y0W4-F1
#
_entry.id   AF-F0Y0W4-F1
#
_cell.length_a   1.000
_cell.length_b   1.000
_cell.length_c   1.000
_cell.angle_alpha   90.00
_cell.angle_beta   90.00
_cell.angle_gamma   90.00
#
_symmetry.space_group_name_H-M   'P 1'
#
loop_
_entity.id
_entity.type
_entity.pdbx_description
1 polymer ?
#
loop_
_entity_poly.entity_id
_entity_poly.type
_entity_poly.pdbx_seq_one_letter_code
_entity_poly.pdbx_strand_id
1 'polypeptide(L)' 'GAAGLTLTHANTAVILEPSLTPGIEAQAAGRISRIGQTKAAKVIRLIVADTVEEKILEWQARR' A
#
# COMPACT_ATOMS: atom_id res chain seq x y z
N GLY A 1 -6.40 -0.91 -9.75
CA GLY A 1 -6.72 -0.08 -10.93
C GLY A 1 -5.89 1.19 -10.95
N ALA A 2 -5.64 1.77 -12.12
CA ALA A 2 -4.72 2.87 -12.46
C ALA A 2 -3.22 2.49 -12.60
N ALA A 3 -2.93 1.63 -13.58
CA ALA A 3 -1.55 1.37 -14.02
C ALA A 3 -0.96 2.63 -14.67
N GLY A 4 0.24 3.05 -14.24
CA GLY A 4 0.98 4.15 -14.89
C GLY A 4 0.77 5.57 -14.32
N LEU A 5 -0.06 5.75 -13.29
CA LEU A 5 -0.20 7.06 -12.64
C LEU A 5 0.99 7.36 -11.71
N THR A 6 1.55 8.57 -11.84
CA THR A 6 2.70 9.05 -11.06
C THR A 6 2.26 10.16 -10.12
N LEU A 7 2.52 10.01 -8.81
CA LEU A 7 2.07 10.93 -7.75
C LEU A 7 3.27 11.51 -6.98
N THR A 8 4.22 12.11 -7.69
CA THR A 8 5.53 12.56 -7.14
C THR A 8 5.44 13.64 -6.06
N HIS A 9 4.35 14.41 -6.00
CA HIS A 9 4.16 15.43 -4.97
C HIS A 9 3.66 14.86 -3.64
N ALA A 10 3.01 13.70 -3.66
CA ALA A 10 2.54 13.03 -2.46
C ALA A 10 3.66 12.13 -1.91
N ASN A 11 3.86 12.12 -0.60
CA ASN A 11 4.85 11.25 0.06
C ASN A 11 4.22 10.31 1.09
N THR A 12 2.89 10.34 1.28
CA THR A 12 2.19 9.44 2.20
C THR A 12 1.03 8.76 1.49
N ALA A 13 0.92 7.45 1.63
CA ALA A 13 -0.21 6.65 1.18
C ALA A 13 -0.87 5.96 2.38
N VAL A 14 -2.20 6.00 2.43
CA VAL A 14 -2.99 5.30 3.44
C VAL A 14 -3.78 4.20 2.73
N ILE A 15 -3.51 2.95 3.09
CA ILE A 15 -4.25 1.77 2.65
C ILE A 15 -5.36 1.53 3.67
N LEU A 16 -6.60 1.61 3.21
CA LEU A 16 -7.79 1.51 4.07
C LEU A 16 -8.24 0.06 4.31
N GLU A 17 -7.95 -0.83 3.36
CA GLU A 17 -8.31 -2.24 3.42
C GLU A 17 -7.18 -3.09 2.83
N PRO A 18 -6.88 -4.27 3.41
CA PRO A 18 -5.89 -5.18 2.88
C PRO A 18 -6.43 -5.95 1.67
N SER A 19 -5.57 -6.20 0.67
CA SER A 19 -5.94 -6.93 -0.54
C SER A 19 -5.50 -8.38 -0.49
N LEU A 20 -6.30 -9.34 -0.95
CA LEU A 20 -5.84 -10.72 -1.15
C LEU A 20 -4.68 -10.84 -2.16
N THR A 21 -4.40 -9.79 -2.93
CA THR A 21 -3.27 -9.74 -3.87
C THR A 21 -2.26 -8.67 -3.41
N PRO A 22 -1.16 -9.05 -2.73
CA PRO A 22 -0.17 -8.11 -2.20
C PRO A 22 0.42 -7.16 -3.26
N GLY A 23 0.53 -7.63 -4.51
CA GLY A 23 1.05 -6.83 -5.62
C GLY A 23 0.22 -5.57 -5.91
N ILE A 24 -1.07 -5.55 -5.56
CA ILE A 24 -1.93 -4.38 -5.74
C ILE A 24 -1.52 -3.26 -4.77
N GLU A 25 -1.24 -3.59 -3.50
CA GLU A 25 -0.79 -2.63 -2.50
C GLU A 25 0.61 -2.08 -2.85
N ALA A 26 1.51 -2.98 -3.27
CA ALA A 26 2.84 -2.58 -3.73
C ALA A 26 2.79 -1.65 -4.95
N GLN A 27 1.89 -1.92 -5.90
CA GLN A 27 1.66 -1.05 -7.06
C GLN A 27 1.12 0.33 -6.64
N ALA A 28 0.21 0.38 -5.67
CA ALA A 28 -0.33 1.63 -5.14
C ALA A 28 0.76 2.46 -4.44
N ALA A 29 1.58 1.84 -3.59
CA ALA A 29 2.72 2.48 -2.94
C ALA A 29 3.77 2.98 -3.95
N GLY A 30 4.01 2.22 -5.03
CA GLY A 30 4.92 2.58 -6.12
C GLY A 30 4.54 3.83 -6.91
N ARG A 31 3.37 4.45 -6.64
CA ARG A 31 2.98 5.75 -7.22
C ARG A 31 3.64 6.93 -6.52
N ILE A 32 3.92 6.78 -5.22
CA ILE A 32 4.52 7.80 -4.35
C ILE A 32 5.96 7.48 -3.98
N SER A 33 6.52 6.40 -4.53
CA SER A 33 7.93 6.02 -4.40
C SER A 33 8.51 5.91 -5.80
N ARG A 34 8.84 7.05 -6.39
CA ARG A 34 9.36 7.17 -7.76
C ARG A 34 10.66 7.97 -7.81
N ILE A 35 11.43 7.74 -8.88
CA ILE A 35 12.62 8.52 -9.22
C ILE A 35 12.23 10.01 -9.29
N GLY A 36 13.00 10.86 -8.62
CA GLY A 36 12.76 12.31 -8.54
C GLY A 36 12.05 12.78 -7.27
N GLN A 37 11.55 11.88 -6.42
CA GLN A 37 11.10 12.25 -5.08
C GLN A 37 12.26 12.41 -4.09
N THR A 38 12.24 13.51 -3.36
CA THR A 38 13.24 13.85 -2.34
C THR A 38 12.77 13.56 -0.92
N LYS A 39 11.46 13.42 -0.73
CA LYS A 39 10.84 13.09 0.56
C LYS A 39 10.65 11.58 0.67
N ALA A 40 10.94 11.02 1.83
CA ALA A 40 10.69 9.61 2.10
C ALA A 40 9.20 9.27 1.93
N ALA A 41 8.92 8.17 1.24
CA ALA A 41 7.58 7.64 1.07
C ALA A 41 7.15 6.90 2.34
N LYS A 42 5.99 7.27 2.89
CA LYS A 42 5.37 6.61 4.04
C LYS A 42 4.11 5.87 3.59
N VAL A 43 4.02 4.59 3.92
CA VAL A 43 2.80 3.79 3.70
C VAL A 43 2.22 3.43 5.06
N ILE A 44 0.97 3.80 5.28
CA ILE A 44 0.21 3.49 6.49
C ILE A 44 -0.88 2.51 6.08
N ARG A 45 -1.01 1.40 6.80
CA ARG A 45 -2.14 0.48 6.65
C ARG A 45 -3.04 0.66 7.85
N LEU A 46 -4.32 0.89 7.59
CA LEU A 46 -5.35 0.84 8.62
C LEU A 46 -5.92 -0.58 8.60
N ILE A 47 -5.99 -1.19 9.77
CA ILE A 47 -6.49 -2.55 9.96
C ILE A 47 -7.45 -2.53 11.12
N VAL A 48 -8.63 -3.08 10.93
CA VAL A 48 -9.63 -3.20 11.98
C VAL A 48 -9.35 -4.46 12.79
N ALA A 49 -9.10 -4.29 14.08
CA ALA A 49 -8.87 -5.38 15.02
C ALA A 49 -10.10 -6.30 15.15
N ASP A 50 -9.87 -7.58 15.43
CA ASP A 50 -10.91 -8.60 15.59
C ASP A 50 -11.77 -8.82 14.33
N THR A 51 -11.18 -8.58 13.14
CA THR A 51 -11.85 -8.77 11.85
C THR A 51 -11.11 -9.72 10.92
N VAL A 52 -11.72 -10.00 9.76
CA VAL A 52 -11.08 -10.80 8.70
C VAL A 52 -9.80 -10.15 8.16
N GLU A 53 -9.61 -8.83 8.33
CA GLU A 53 -8.45 -8.10 7.83
C GLU A 53 -7.13 -8.59 8.45
N GLU A 54 -7.13 -8.95 9.73
CA GLU A 54 -5.95 -9.51 10.41
C GLU A 54 -5.55 -10.86 9.81
N LYS A 55 -6.54 -11.72 9.53
CA LYS A 55 -6.32 -13.02 8.88
C LYS A 55 -5.77 -12.86 7.47
N ILE A 56 -6.21 -11.83 6.74
CA ILE A 56 -5.68 -11.52 5.41
C ILE A 56 -4.20 -11.14 5.52
N LEU A 57 -3.82 -10.28 6.48
CA LEU A 57 -2.43 -9.92 6.69
C LEU A 57 -1.55 -11.11 7.09
N GLU A 58 -2.02 -11.96 8.00
CA GLU A 58 -1.30 -13.19 8.34
C GLU A 58 -1.13 -14.10 7.13
N TRP A 59 -2.16 -14.24 6.31
CA TRP A 59 -2.09 -15.03 5.09
C TRP A 59 -1.11 -14.45 4.07
N GLN A 60 -1.08 -13.12 3.92
CA GLN A 60 -0.10 -12.44 3.06
C GLN A 60 1.34 -12.67 3.54
N ALA A 61 1.57 -12.66 4.86
CA ALA A 61 2.91 -12.81 5.45
C ALA A 61 3.46 -14.24 5.39
N ARG A 62 2.59 -15.25 5.26
CA ARG A 62 2.97 -16.66 5.12
C ARG A 62 3.36 -17.03 3.68
N ARG A 63 3.11 -16.15 2.71
CA ARG A 63 3.47 -16.33 1.30
C ARG A 63 4.80 -15.66 0.99
#